data_AF-A0A1F4I2T9-F1
#
_entry.id   AF-A0A1F4I2T9-F1
#
_cell.length_a   1.000
_cell.length_b   1.000
_cell.length_c   1.000
_cell.angle_alpha   90.00
_cell.angle_beta   90.00
_cell.angle_gamma   90.00
#
_symmetry.space_group_name_H-M   'P 1'
#
loop_
_entity.id
_entity.type
_entity.pdbx_description
1 polymer ?
#
loop_
_entity_poly.entity_id
_entity_poly.type
_entity_poly.pdbx_seq_one_letter_code
_entity_poly.pdbx_strand_id
1 'polypeptide(L)' 'MNVQELIAVALKLEPHERADIAAVLQASLPPPDPEIAQLWGEEAIRRLQAHRRAETIGIPIEDVLGKDGCPDP' A
#
# COMPACT_ATOMS: atom_id res chain seq x y z
N MET A 1 23.44 9.95 -15.06
CA MET A 1 22.24 10.10 -14.23
C MET A 1 22.41 9.25 -12.98
N ASN A 2 22.49 9.87 -11.80
CA ASN A 2 22.54 9.21 -10.51
C ASN A 2 21.12 9.10 -9.90
N VAL A 3 20.98 8.42 -8.76
CA VAL A 3 19.68 8.21 -8.11
C VAL A 3 18.99 9.54 -7.74
N GLN A 4 19.74 10.53 -7.25
CA GLN A 4 19.18 11.85 -6.90
C GLN A 4 18.67 12.60 -8.13
N GLU A 5 19.38 12.50 -9.25
CA GLU A 5 18.95 13.08 -10.52
C GLU A 5 17.68 12.40 -11.06
N LEU A 6 17.57 11.07 -10.93
CA LEU A 6 16.36 10.33 -11.31
C LEU A 6 15.15 10.68 -10.43
N ILE A 7 15.35 10.80 -9.11
CA ILE A 7 14.30 11.25 -8.18
C ILE A 7 13.85 12.66 -8.55
N ALA A 8 14.77 13.58 -8.82
CA ALA A 8 14.45 14.95 -9.21
C ALA A 8 13.67 15.02 -10.53
N VAL A 9 13.87 14.09 -11.45
CA VAL A 9 13.08 13.98 -12.67
C VAL A 9 11.70 13.37 -12.40
N ALA A 10 11.62 12.27 -11.65
CA ALA A 10 10.36 11.60 -11.33
C ALA A 10 9.41 12.51 -10.54
N LEU A 11 9.94 13.36 -9.64
CA LEU A 11 9.12 14.30 -8.87
C LEU A 11 8.50 15.43 -9.71
N LYS A 12 8.91 15.63 -10.96
CA LYS A 12 8.30 16.60 -11.89
C LYS A 12 7.06 16.05 -12.61
N LEU A 13 6.81 14.75 -12.55
CA LEU A 13 5.69 14.10 -13.21
C LEU A 13 4.39 14.30 -12.44
N GLU A 14 3.26 14.11 -13.13
CA GLU A 14 1.95 14.11 -12.50
C GLU A 14 1.82 12.93 -11.51
N PRO A 15 0.96 13.03 -10.48
CA PRO A 15 0.83 11.99 -9.45
C PRO A 15 0.61 10.57 -9.99
N HIS A 16 -0.18 10.42 -11.06
CA HIS A 16 -0.48 9.12 -11.66
C HIS A 16 0.74 8.52 -12.38
N GLU A 17 1.49 9.32 -13.13
CA GLU A 17 2.73 8.88 -13.79
C GLU A 17 3.81 8.47 -12.77
N ARG A 18 3.86 9.17 -11.62
CA ARG A 18 4.73 8.77 -10.51
C ARG A 18 4.33 7.41 -9.94
N ALA A 19 3.03 7.15 -9.82
CA ALA A 19 2.53 5.86 -9.37
C ALA A 19 2.89 4.74 -10.36
N ASP A 20 2.81 5.01 -11.66
CA ASP A 20 3.23 4.05 -12.70
C ASP A 20 4.71 3.70 -12.58
N ILE A 21 5.58 4.70 -12.40
CA ILE A 21 7.02 4.45 -12.17
C ILE A 21 7.24 3.65 -10.89
N ALA A 22 6.56 4.00 -9.80
CA ALA A 22 6.67 3.28 -8.54
C ALA A 22 6.27 1.81 -8.69
N ALA A 23 5.21 1.50 -9.44
CA ALA A 23 4.77 0.14 -9.72
C ALA A 23 5.82 -0.66 -10.49
N VAL A 24 6.42 -0.08 -11.54
CA VAL A 24 7.49 -0.73 -12.32
C VAL A 24 8.72 -0.99 -11.45
N LEU A 25 9.14 -0.01 -10.63
CA LEU A 25 10.28 -0.17 -9.72
C LEU A 25 10.00 -1.24 -8.67
N GLN A 26 8.80 -1.25 -8.08
CA GLN A 26 8.39 -2.26 -7.12
C GLN A 26 8.41 -3.67 -7.71
N ALA A 27 7.94 -3.84 -8.95
CA ALA A 27 7.93 -5.12 -9.66
C ALA A 27 9.35 -5.60 -10.05
N SER A 28 10.32 -4.68 -10.15
CA SER A 28 11.72 -5.01 -10.45
C SER A 28 12.49 -5.55 -9.24
N LEU A 29 11.94 -5.43 -8.03
CA LEU A 29 12.59 -5.92 -6.83
C LEU A 29 12.57 -7.46 -6.82
N PRO A 30 13.59 -8.10 -6.22
CA PRO A 30 13.56 -9.54 -6.00
C PRO A 30 12.29 -9.95 -5.25
N PRO A 31 11.80 -11.19 -5.47
CA PRO A 31 10.70 -11.71 -4.67
C PRO A 31 11.03 -11.61 -3.18
N PRO A 32 10.04 -11.31 -2.32
CA PRO A 32 10.26 -11.26 -0.89
C PRO A 32 10.78 -12.60 -0.39
N ASP A 33 11.58 -12.56 0.66
CA ASP A 33 12.03 -13.78 1.34
C ASP A 33 10.80 -14.67 1.66
N PRO A 34 10.80 -15.95 1.27
CA PRO A 34 9.66 -16.84 1.47
C PRO A 34 9.21 -16.96 2.93
N GLU A 35 10.16 -16.91 3.88
CA GLU A 35 9.85 -16.96 5.31
C GLU A 35 9.15 -15.68 5.75
N ILE A 36 9.64 -14.53 5.30
CA ILE A 36 9.00 -13.24 5.57
C ILE A 36 7.60 -13.20 4.96
N ALA A 37 7.43 -13.67 3.72
CA ALA A 37 6.14 -13.72 3.04
C ALA A 37 5.14 -14.60 3.79
N GLN A 38 5.58 -15.75 4.29
CA GLN A 38 4.76 -16.63 5.12
C GLN A 38 4.32 -15.94 6.42
N LEU A 39 5.26 -15.36 7.17
CA LEU A 39 4.97 -14.68 8.44
C LEU A 39 4.00 -13.52 8.26
N TRP A 40 4.13 -12.75 7.17
CA TRP A 40 3.17 -11.71 6.82
C TRP A 40 1.78 -12.26 6.49
N GLY A 41 1.70 -13.39 5.77
CA GLY A 41 0.44 -14.04 5.47
C GLY A 41 -0.28 -14.53 6.74
N GLU A 42 0.44 -15.19 7.64
CA GLU A 42 -0.08 -15.63 8.93
C GLU A 42 -0.58 -14.45 9.77
N GLU A 43 0.19 -13.37 9.82
CA GLU A 43 -0.16 -12.16 10.55
C GLU A 43 -1.42 -11.47 9.98
N ALA A 44 -1.53 -11.39 8.65
CA ALA A 44 -2.69 -10.79 8.00
C ALA A 44 -3.98 -11.57 8.34
N ILE A 45 -3.92 -12.91 8.29
CA ILE A 45 -5.05 -13.77 8.67
C ILE A 45 -5.38 -13.61 10.15
N ARG A 46 -4.38 -13.60 11.02
CA ARG A 46 -4.57 -13.42 12.47
C ARG A 46 -5.28 -12.11 12.79
N ARG A 47 -4.85 -11.00 12.18
CA ARG A 47 -5.49 -9.68 12.35
C ARG A 47 -6.92 -9.65 11.82
N LEU A 48 -7.16 -10.25 10.66
CA LEU A 48 -8.51 -10.34 10.09
C LEU A 48 -9.46 -11.12 11.00
N GLN A 49 -9.00 -12.22 11.58
CA GLN A 49 -9.81 -13.03 12.51
C GLN A 49 -10.08 -12.28 13.82
N ALA A 50 -9.09 -11.60 14.39
CA ALA A 50 -9.27 -10.76 15.57
C ALA A 50 -10.30 -9.66 15.33
N HIS A 51 -10.23 -8.99 14.17
CA HIS A 51 -11.21 -8.00 13.77
C HIS A 51 -12.63 -8.59 13.66
N ARG A 52 -12.79 -9.75 13.04
CA ARG A 52 -14.08 -10.46 12.94
C ARG A 52 -14.65 -10.88 14.30
N ARG A 53 -13.80 -11.09 15.31
CA ARG A 53 -14.20 -11.35 16.70
C ARG A 53 -14.43 -10.07 17.53
N ALA A 54 -14.37 -8.90 16.91
CA ALA A 54 -14.44 -7.59 17.58
C ALA A 54 -13.32 -7.37 18.62
N GLU A 55 -12.17 -8.06 18.48
CA GLU A 55 -10.99 -7.90 19.33
C GLU A 55 -10.10 -6.74 18.87
N THR A 56 -10.41 -6.13 17.72
CA THR A 56 -9.74 -4.93 17.21
C THR A 56 -10.77 -3.88 16.78
N ILE A 57 -10.44 -2.61 17.01
CA ILE A 57 -11.28 -1.47 16.63
C ILE A 57 -10.93 -1.07 15.20
N GLY A 58 -11.93 -1.05 14.32
CA GLY A 58 -11.83 -0.46 12.98
C GLY A 58 -12.16 1.03 13.01
N ILE A 59 -11.68 1.76 12.00
CA ILE A 59 -12.10 3.14 11.73
C ILE A 59 -13.12 3.08 10.58
N PRO A 60 -14.29 3.73 10.69
CA PRO A 60 -15.23 3.82 9.57
C PRO A 60 -14.57 4.40 8.31
N ILE A 61 -14.95 3.91 7.12
CA ILE A 61 -14.26 4.28 5.88
C ILE A 61 -14.43 5.76 5.54
N GLU A 62 -15.57 6.34 5.92
CA GLU A 62 -15.90 7.76 5.83
C GLU A 62 -14.96 8.66 6.64
N ASP A 63 -14.44 8.16 7.76
CA ASP A 63 -13.47 8.87 8.59
C ASP A 63 -12.04 8.75 8.03
N VAL A 64 -11.80 7.75 7.17
CA VAL A 64 -10.49 7.52 6.51
C VAL A 64 -10.38 8.30 5.21
N LEU A 65 -11.42 8.25 4.35
CA LEU A 65 -11.40 8.85 3.02
C LEU A 65 -12.04 10.26 2.98
N GLY A 66 -12.74 10.66 4.05
CA GLY A 66 -13.54 11.88 4.08
C GLY A 66 -14.88 11.73 3.33
N LYS A 67 -15.77 12.71 3.49
CA LYS A 67 -17.13 12.70 2.92
C LYS A 67 -17.19 12.52 1.40
N ASP A 68 -16.15 12.95 0.68
CA ASP A 68 -16.12 12.93 -0.80
C ASP A 68 -15.49 11.63 -1.35
N GLY A 69 -14.97 10.74 -0.49
CA GLY A 69 -14.24 9.54 -0.88
C GLY A 69 -15.04 8.24 -0.89
N CYS A 70 -16.32 8.28 -0.48
CA CYS A 70 -17.21 7.13 -0.56
C CYS A 70 -18.12 7.30 -1.79
N PRO A 71 -18.13 6.35 -2.76
CA PRO A 71 -19.15 6.37 -3.81
C PRO A 71 -20.52 6.19 -3.17
N ASP A 72 -21.52 6.94 -3.65
CA ASP A 72 -22.91 6.74 -3.24
C ASP A 72 -23.35 5.28 -3.50
N PRO A 73 -24.16 4.68 -2.60
CA PRO A 73 -24.63 3.30 -2.71
C PRO A 73 -25.53 3.02 -3.92
#